data_AF-X0UF39-F1
#
_entry.id   AF-X0UF39-F1
#
_cell.length_a   1.000
_cell.length_b   1.000
_cell.length_c   1.000
_cell.angle_alpha   90.00
_cell.angle_beta   90.00
_cell.angle_gamma   90.00
#
_symmetry.space_group_name_H-M   'P 1'
#
loop_
_entity.id
_entity.type
_entity.pdbx_description
1 polymer ?
#
loop_
_entity_poly.entity_id
_entity_poly.type
_entity_poly.pdbx_seq_one_letter_code
_entity_poly.pdbx_strand_id
1 'polypeptide(L)'
;HRVVEGFDRYQVKYLTLYAFSTENWRRPGVEVSGLLRILGEMIDRETKALHKKNVRLSHLGRLDELPLELQGKVHKALELTKNNTGMTLSLAFDYGGRAEILDAVRRIIKDRVPSEDITESLFSSY
;
A
#
# COMPACT_ATOMS: atom_id res chain seq x y z
N HIS A 1 10.02 4.43 -13.31
CA HIS A 1 9.66 5.48 -14.31
C HIS A 1 8.87 5.06 -15.57
N ARG A 2 9.26 4.09 -16.43
CA ARG A 2 8.54 3.81 -17.70
C ARG A 2 7.08 3.32 -17.58
N VAL A 3 6.75 2.54 -16.55
CA VAL A 3 5.41 1.91 -16.41
C VAL A 3 4.35 2.93 -16.00
N VAL A 4 4.62 3.73 -14.97
CA VAL A 4 3.74 4.81 -14.49
C VAL A 4 3.48 5.84 -15.60
N GLU A 5 4.53 6.24 -16.32
CA GLU A 5 4.42 7.16 -17.48
C GLU A 5 3.64 6.54 -18.66
N GLY A 6 3.71 5.22 -18.82
CA GLY A 6 2.91 4.50 -19.79
C GLY A 6 1.43 4.64 -19.48
N PHE A 7 1.04 4.30 -18.25
CA PHE A 7 -0.36 4.30 -17.82
C PHE A 7 -0.97 5.70 -17.70
N ASP A 8 -0.17 6.69 -17.30
CA ASP A 8 -0.61 8.10 -17.23
C ASP A 8 -1.05 8.63 -18.61
N ARG A 9 -0.34 8.24 -19.68
CA ARG A 9 -0.72 8.58 -21.07
C ARG A 9 -2.08 8.00 -21.49
N TYR A 10 -2.48 6.88 -20.90
CA TYR A 10 -3.79 6.27 -21.11
C TYR A 10 -4.83 6.72 -20.08
N GLN A 11 -4.52 7.76 -19.29
CA GLN A 11 -5.42 8.35 -18.29
C GLN A 11 -5.91 7.35 -17.23
N VAL A 12 -5.12 6.32 -16.95
CA VAL A 12 -5.43 5.38 -15.87
C VAL A 12 -5.43 6.13 -14.54
N LYS A 13 -6.51 5.98 -13.78
CA LYS A 13 -6.71 6.70 -12.51
C LYS A 13 -6.11 5.98 -11.31
N TYR A 14 -6.03 4.65 -11.36
CA TYR A 14 -5.55 3.83 -10.25
C TYR A 14 -4.60 2.76 -10.79
N LEU A 15 -3.41 2.68 -10.21
CA LEU A 15 -2.44 1.62 -10.47
C LEU A 15 -2.02 1.03 -9.13
N THR A 16 -2.21 -0.27 -8.94
CA THR A 16 -1.73 -0.98 -7.76
C THR A 16 -0.54 -1.84 -8.13
N LEU A 17 0.59 -1.63 -7.46
CA LEU A 17 1.78 -2.46 -7.61
C LEU A 17 1.91 -3.38 -6.40
N TYR A 18 1.95 -4.67 -6.67
CA TYR A 18 2.19 -5.67 -5.65
C TYR A 18 3.68 -5.78 -5.38
N ALA A 19 4.13 -5.10 -4.33
CA ALA A 19 5.56 -4.89 -4.08
C ALA A 19 6.14 -5.90 -3.09
N PHE A 20 5.37 -6.30 -2.06
CA PHE A 20 5.79 -7.28 -1.07
C PHE A 20 4.56 -7.99 -0.46
N SER A 21 4.55 -9.32 -0.45
CA SER A 21 3.44 -10.12 0.10
C SER A 21 3.77 -10.73 1.46
N THR A 22 2.74 -11.17 2.18
CA THR A 22 2.91 -11.91 3.45
C THR A 22 3.75 -13.19 3.28
N GLU A 23 3.69 -13.84 2.11
CA GLU A 23 4.49 -15.03 1.81
C GLU A 23 5.98 -14.71 1.61
N ASN A 24 6.34 -13.44 1.33
CA ASN A 24 7.74 -13.06 1.17
C ASN A 24 8.52 -13.16 2.49
N TRP A 25 7.85 -13.09 3.64
CA TRP A 25 8.47 -13.35 4.95
C TRP A 25 8.99 -14.77 5.13
N ARG A 26 8.51 -15.74 4.33
CA ARG A 26 8.98 -17.14 4.38
C ARG A 26 10.31 -17.35 3.65
N ARG A 27 10.83 -16.33 2.96
CA ARG A 27 12.11 -16.40 2.24
C ARG A 27 13.29 -16.26 3.20
N PRO A 28 14.52 -16.62 2.78
CA PRO A 28 15.70 -16.41 3.61
C PRO A 28 15.86 -14.95 4.06
N GLY A 29 16.26 -14.72 5.32
CA GLY A 29 16.29 -13.38 5.91
C GLY A 29 17.18 -12.37 5.17
N VAL A 30 18.26 -12.85 4.52
CA VAL A 30 19.13 -12.02 3.67
C VAL A 30 18.41 -11.52 2.41
N GLU A 31 17.53 -12.33 1.82
CA GLU A 31 16.74 -11.96 0.65
C GLU A 31 15.66 -10.96 1.05
N VAL A 32 14.95 -11.22 2.16
CA VAL A 32 13.93 -10.31 2.70
C VAL A 32 14.53 -8.93 2.97
N SER A 33 15.69 -8.89 3.64
CA SER A 33 16.40 -7.64 3.93
C SER A 33 16.82 -6.91 2.65
N GLY A 34 17.27 -7.65 1.63
CA GLY A 34 17.61 -7.11 0.32
C GLY A 34 16.42 -6.48 -0.40
N LEU A 35 15.26 -7.14 -0.39
CA LEU A 35 14.02 -6.63 -0.97
C LEU A 35 13.57 -5.35 -0.26
N LEU A 36 13.52 -5.34 1.07
CA LEU A 36 13.12 -4.18 1.86
C LEU A 36 14.05 -2.97 1.64
N ARG A 37 15.36 -3.21 1.49
CA ARG A 37 16.33 -2.16 1.14
C ARG A 37 16.04 -1.56 -0.24
N ILE A 38 15.85 -2.40 -1.26
CA ILE A 38 15.51 -1.95 -2.62
C ILE A 38 14.22 -1.13 -2.63
N LEU A 39 13.23 -1.53 -1.83
CA LEU A 39 11.98 -0.78 -1.67
C LEU A 39 12.21 0.60 -1.05
N GLY A 40 12.99 0.68 0.02
CA GLY A 40 13.35 1.95 0.65
C GLY A 40 14.07 2.90 -0.32
N GLU A 41 15.05 2.39 -1.06
CA GLU A 41 15.78 3.15 -2.08
C GLU A 41 14.87 3.62 -3.22
N MET A 42 13.90 2.80 -3.62
CA MET A 42 12.91 3.20 -4.63
C MET A 42 12.04 4.35 -4.13
N ILE A 43 11.53 4.28 -2.90
CA ILE A 43 10.69 5.33 -2.32
C ILE A 43 11.47 6.65 -2.27
N ASP A 44 12.70 6.63 -1.75
CA ASP A 44 13.53 7.84 -1.63
C ASP A 44 13.80 8.49 -2.99
N ARG A 45 14.09 7.67 -4.01
CA ARG A 45 14.42 8.14 -5.35
C ARG A 45 13.20 8.65 -6.12
N GLU A 46 12.09 7.93 -6.08
CA GLU A 46 10.97 8.17 -7.00
C GLU A 46 9.92 9.14 -6.43
N THR A 47 9.79 9.27 -5.10
CA THR A 47 8.69 10.05 -4.47
C THR A 47 8.62 11.49 -4.98
N LYS A 48 9.76 12.20 -5.04
CA LYS A 48 9.79 13.59 -5.54
C LYS A 48 9.40 13.68 -7.01
N ALA A 49 9.79 12.70 -7.82
CA ALA A 49 9.47 12.66 -9.24
C ALA A 49 7.99 12.36 -9.47
N LEU A 50 7.40 11.45 -8.68
CA LEU A 50 5.96 11.16 -8.69
C LEU A 50 5.15 12.37 -8.22
N HIS A 51 5.60 13.06 -7.17
CA HIS A 51 4.95 14.27 -6.68
C HIS A 51 4.88 15.36 -7.76
N LYS A 52 6.01 15.63 -8.44
CA LYS A 52 6.07 16.58 -9.56
C LYS A 52 5.15 16.24 -10.73
N LYS A 53 4.76 14.96 -10.86
CA LYS A 53 3.83 14.47 -11.88
C LYS A 53 2.38 14.43 -11.39
N ASN A 54 2.08 15.04 -10.25
CA ASN A 54 0.77 15.03 -9.63
C ASN A 54 0.23 13.60 -9.37
N VAL A 55 1.13 12.63 -9.13
CA VAL A 55 0.74 11.27 -8.73
C VAL A 55 0.54 11.23 -7.22
N ARG A 56 -0.59 10.69 -6.77
CA ARG A 56 -0.87 10.45 -5.35
C ARG A 56 -0.41 9.06 -4.96
N LEU A 57 0.45 8.94 -3.94
CA LEU A 57 0.80 7.64 -3.40
C LEU A 57 -0.24 7.18 -2.38
N SER A 58 -0.52 5.88 -2.40
CA SER A 58 -1.30 5.19 -1.37
C SER A 58 -0.56 3.92 -0.96
N HIS A 59 -0.81 3.45 0.26
CA HIS A 59 -0.29 2.17 0.74
C HIS A 59 -1.47 1.22 1.00
N LEU A 60 -1.29 -0.06 0.68
CA LEU A 60 -2.20 -1.16 1.01
C LEU A 60 -1.45 -2.24 1.78
N GLY A 61 -2.12 -2.88 2.75
CA GLY A 61 -1.53 -3.90 3.63
C GLY A 61 -0.98 -3.35 4.95
N ARG A 62 -0.03 -4.06 5.55
CA ARG A 62 0.42 -3.83 6.94
C ARG A 62 1.77 -3.11 6.96
N LEU A 63 1.73 -1.83 7.33
CA LEU A 63 2.94 -1.02 7.43
C LEU A 63 3.75 -1.33 8.70
N ASP A 64 3.08 -1.71 9.77
CA ASP A 64 3.62 -1.99 11.10
C ASP A 64 4.60 -3.18 11.12
N GLU A 65 4.45 -4.11 10.19
CA GLU A 65 5.35 -5.27 10.00
C GLU A 65 6.66 -4.90 9.28
N LEU A 66 6.76 -3.69 8.69
CA LEU A 66 7.98 -3.23 8.03
C LEU A 66 9.00 -2.67 9.05
N PRO A 67 10.30 -2.64 8.73
CA PRO A 67 11.28 -1.95 9.56
C PRO A 67 10.93 -0.47 9.76
N LEU A 68 11.11 0.06 10.98
CA LEU A 68 10.73 1.43 11.35
C LEU A 68 11.27 2.52 10.40
N GLU A 69 12.48 2.33 9.87
CA GLU A 69 13.05 3.26 8.89
C GLU A 69 12.20 3.30 7.61
N LEU A 70 11.80 2.14 7.10
CA LEU A 70 10.98 2.02 5.90
C LEU A 70 9.57 2.57 6.14
N GLN A 71 8.97 2.31 7.31
CA GLN A 71 7.70 2.92 7.70
C GLN A 71 7.77 4.45 7.61
N GLY A 72 8.83 5.04 8.19
CA GLY A 72 9.05 6.49 8.14
C GLY A 72 9.18 7.03 6.71
N LYS A 73 9.85 6.29 5.81
CA LYS A 73 9.95 6.67 4.39
C LYS A 73 8.60 6.63 3.69
N VAL A 74 7.83 5.56 3.90
CA VAL A 74 6.48 5.42 3.32
C VAL A 74 5.58 6.55 3.81
N HIS A 75 5.53 6.82 5.12
CA HIS A 75 4.71 7.90 5.68
C HIS A 75 5.05 9.27 5.08
N LYS A 76 6.35 9.60 4.96
CA LYS A 76 6.78 10.86 4.33
C LYS A 76 6.33 10.95 2.87
N ALA A 77 6.37 9.85 2.13
CA ALA A 77 5.96 9.80 0.73
C ALA A 77 4.44 9.95 0.56
N LEU A 78 3.65 9.30 1.41
CA LEU A 78 2.20 9.46 1.46
C LEU A 78 1.81 10.90 1.80
N GLU A 79 2.41 11.47 2.84
CA GLU A 79 2.13 12.84 3.28
C GLU A 79 2.47 13.89 2.20
N LEU A 80 3.63 13.75 1.54
CA LEU A 80 4.06 14.66 0.47
C LEU A 80 3.10 14.65 -0.73
N THR A 81 2.48 13.50 -1.03
CA THR A 81 1.65 13.34 -2.24
C THR A 81 0.15 13.34 -1.97
N LYS A 82 -0.30 13.49 -0.72
CA LYS A 82 -1.70 13.33 -0.32
C LYS A 82 -2.69 14.23 -1.07
N ASN A 83 -2.25 15.44 -1.43
CA ASN A 83 -3.07 16.45 -2.12
C ASN A 83 -3.02 16.35 -3.64
N ASN A 84 -2.25 15.39 -4.18
CA ASN A 84 -2.15 15.21 -5.62
C ASN A 84 -3.46 14.62 -6.18
N THR A 85 -3.84 15.08 -7.37
CA THR A 85 -5.15 14.80 -7.99
C THR A 85 -5.06 13.98 -9.28
N GLY A 86 -3.84 13.62 -9.70
CA GLY A 86 -3.61 12.75 -10.85
C GLY A 86 -3.84 11.28 -10.51
N MET A 87 -3.09 10.39 -11.16
CA MET A 87 -3.18 8.96 -10.89
C MET A 87 -2.87 8.64 -9.41
N THR A 88 -3.65 7.75 -8.80
CA THR A 88 -3.31 7.14 -7.52
C THR A 88 -2.47 5.89 -7.77
N LEU A 89 -1.25 5.87 -7.25
CA LEU A 89 -0.35 4.72 -7.27
C LEU A 89 -0.34 4.07 -5.88
N SER A 90 -0.98 2.92 -5.78
CA SER A 90 -1.05 2.13 -4.56
C SER A 90 0.12 1.14 -4.49
N LEU A 91 0.89 1.19 -3.41
CA LEU A 91 1.95 0.23 -3.10
C LEU A 91 1.44 -0.77 -2.07
N ALA A 92 1.25 -2.01 -2.50
CA ALA A 92 0.83 -3.09 -1.62
C ALA A 92 2.06 -3.72 -0.94
N PHE A 93 2.21 -3.47 0.37
CA PHE A 93 3.25 -4.05 1.22
C PHE A 93 2.63 -4.92 2.29
N ASP A 94 3.23 -6.08 2.51
CA ASP A 94 2.69 -7.10 3.42
C ASP A 94 1.18 -7.33 3.19
N TYR A 95 0.79 -7.26 1.92
CA TYR A 95 -0.60 -7.34 1.52
C TYR A 95 -0.99 -8.80 1.40
N GLY A 96 -2.20 -9.12 1.87
CA GLY A 96 -2.83 -10.41 1.64
C GLY A 96 -4.33 -10.24 1.76
N GLY A 97 -5.08 -10.46 0.66
CA GLY A 97 -6.53 -10.22 0.66
C GLY A 97 -7.28 -11.02 1.73
N ARG A 98 -6.81 -12.24 2.07
CA ARG A 98 -7.36 -13.02 3.20
C ARG A 98 -7.07 -12.37 4.55
N ALA A 99 -5.90 -11.77 4.73
CA ALA A 99 -5.55 -11.09 5.97
C ALA A 99 -6.43 -9.84 6.17
N GLU A 100 -6.65 -9.04 5.12
CA GLU A 100 -7.55 -7.88 5.18
C GLU A 100 -8.99 -8.28 5.54
N ILE A 101 -9.52 -9.34 4.91
CA ILE A 101 -10.85 -9.86 5.25
C ILE A 101 -10.92 -10.27 6.73
N LEU A 102 -9.90 -10.97 7.24
CA LEU A 102 -9.85 -11.38 8.64
C LEU A 102 -9.76 -10.17 9.60
N ASP A 103 -9.04 -9.12 9.22
CA ASP A 103 -8.91 -7.91 10.02
C ASP A 103 -10.24 -7.13 10.07
N ALA A 104 -10.94 -7.01 8.94
CA ALA A 104 -12.29 -6.43 8.88
C ALA A 104 -13.26 -7.22 9.77
N VAL A 105 -13.28 -8.55 9.67
CA VAL A 105 -14.13 -9.42 10.51
C VAL A 105 -13.81 -9.25 12.00
N ARG A 106 -12.53 -9.20 12.39
CA ARG A 106 -12.13 -8.97 13.79
C ARG A 106 -12.64 -7.62 14.31
N ARG A 107 -12.58 -6.57 13.49
CA ARG A 107 -13.08 -5.23 13.85
C ARG A 107 -14.61 -5.21 13.99
N ILE A 108 -15.34 -5.82 13.05
CA ILE A 108 -16.80 -5.96 13.10
C ILE A 108 -17.23 -6.65 14.41
N ILE A 109 -16.58 -7.76 14.76
CA ILE A 109 -16.85 -8.50 16.00
C ILE A 109 -16.54 -7.62 17.23
N LYS A 110 -15.42 -6.91 17.22
CA LYS A 110 -15.02 -6.01 18.32
C LYS A 110 -16.04 -4.88 18.54
N ASP A 111 -16.59 -4.35 17.47
CA ASP A 111 -17.61 -3.29 17.49
C ASP A 111 -19.03 -3.82 17.78
N ARG A 112 -19.18 -5.16 17.88
CA ARG A 112 -20.44 -5.85 18.21
C ARG A 112 -21.58 -5.58 17.23
N VAL A 113 -21.25 -5.49 15.94
CA VAL A 113 -22.25 -5.36 14.88
C VAL A 113 -23.13 -6.62 14.83
N PRO A 114 -24.47 -6.50 14.86
CA PRO A 114 -25.39 -7.61 14.62
C PRO A 114 -25.17 -8.21 13.23
N SER A 115 -25.28 -9.53 13.12
CA SER A 115 -24.98 -10.24 11.86
C SER A 115 -25.87 -9.81 10.69
N GLU A 116 -27.13 -9.48 10.98
CA GLU A 116 -28.14 -9.00 10.06
C GLU A 116 -27.80 -7.62 9.45
N ASP A 117 -26.97 -6.85 10.14
CA ASP A 117 -26.52 -5.53 9.69
C ASP A 117 -25.23 -5.62 8.84
N ILE A 118 -24.59 -6.79 8.76
CA ILE A 118 -23.37 -7.00 7.96
C ILE A 118 -23.73 -7.10 6.47
N THR A 119 -23.72 -5.94 5.82
CA THR A 119 -23.88 -5.79 4.37
C THR A 119 -22.54 -5.59 3.67
N GLU A 120 -22.50 -5.73 2.34
CA GLU A 120 -21.29 -5.39 1.55
C GLU A 120 -20.85 -3.94 1.76
N SER A 121 -21.80 -3.02 1.91
CA SER A 121 -21.51 -1.60 2.18
C SER A 121 -20.90 -1.40 3.55
N LEU A 122 -21.39 -2.10 4.58
CA LEU A 122 -20.79 -2.04 5.91
C LEU A 122 -19.38 -2.66 5.87
N PHE A 123 -19.25 -3.85 5.30
CA PHE A 123 -17.98 -4.57 5.21
C PHE A 123 -16.89 -3.73 4.51
N SER A 124 -17.24 -3.00 3.44
CA SER A 124 -16.31 -2.14 2.71
C SER A 124 -15.79 -0.93 3.52
N SER A 125 -16.41 -0.61 4.67
CA SER A 125 -15.99 0.48 5.56
C SER A 125 -15.05 0.03 6.69
N TYR A 126 -14.86 -1.28 6.86
CA TYR A 126 -14.02 -1.91 7.87
C TYR A 126 -12.63 -2.25 7.34
#